data_AF-A0A832UAR2-F1
#
_entry.id   AF-A0A832UAR2-F1
#
_cell.length_a   1.000
_cell.length_b   1.000
_cell.length_c   1.000
_cell.angle_alpha   90.00
_cell.angle_beta   90.00
_cell.angle_gamma   90.00
#
_symmetry.space_group_name_H-M   'P 1'
#
loop_
_entity.id
_entity.type
_entity.pdbx_description
1 polymer ?
#
loop_
_entity_poly.entity_id
_entity_poly.type
_entity_poly.pdbx_seq_one_letter_code
_entity_poly.pdbx_strand_id
1 'polypeptide(L)' 'MKASTKLADVGRQPSVARSALTSVTDSAGDMHVYYFGSNNHVYELAWFGGSWHPRDV' A
#
# COMPACT_ATOMS: atom_id res chain seq x y z
N MET A 1 -15.24 -12.47 10.27
CA MET A 1 -13.87 -12.76 9.77
C MET A 1 -13.12 -11.44 9.76
N LYS A 2 -12.04 -11.29 10.55
CA LYS A 2 -11.22 -10.08 10.56
C LYS A 2 -9.83 -10.51 10.10
N ALA A 3 -9.47 -10.23 8.86
CA ALA A 3 -8.11 -10.40 8.39
C ALA A 3 -7.28 -9.25 8.98
N SER A 4 -6.69 -9.47 10.15
CA SER A 4 -5.63 -8.62 10.68
C SER A 4 -4.30 -9.22 10.24
N THR A 5 -3.92 -9.02 8.99
CA THR A 5 -2.62 -9.46 8.49
C THR A 5 -1.59 -8.43 8.93
N LYS A 6 -0.83 -8.73 9.99
CA LYS A 6 0.38 -7.98 10.35
C LYS A 6 1.43 -8.29 9.27
N LEU A 7 1.51 -7.45 8.24
CA LEU A 7 2.60 -7.47 7.27
C LEU A 7 3.84 -6.88 7.94
N ALA A 8 4.59 -7.72 8.64
CA ALA A 8 5.95 -7.40 9.04
C ALA A 8 6.83 -8.55 8.54
N ASP A 9 7.24 -8.47 7.27
CA ASP A 9 8.35 -9.25 6.78
C ASP A 9 9.04 -8.49 5.62
N VAL A 10 10.34 -8.24 5.80
CA VAL A 10 11.30 -7.59 4.89
C VAL A 10 10.91 -6.21 4.33
N GLY A 11 11.32 -5.13 5.03
CA GLY A 11 11.46 -3.79 4.44
C GLY A 11 10.18 -3.04 4.02
N ARG A 12 9.00 -3.64 4.13
CA ARG A 12 7.72 -2.96 3.89
C ARG A 12 7.23 -2.26 5.16
N GLN A 13 7.01 -0.95 5.07
CA GLN A 13 6.41 -0.15 6.14
C GLN A 13 4.94 -0.57 6.34
N PRO A 14 4.53 -0.99 7.55
CA PRO A 14 3.15 -1.33 7.83
C PRO A 14 2.26 -0.09 7.81
N SER A 15 1.03 -0.24 7.30
CA SER A 15 0.02 0.81 7.36
C SER A 15 -0.38 1.14 8.80
N VAL A 16 -0.63 2.41 9.09
CA VAL A 16 -1.19 2.82 10.38
C VAL A 16 -2.64 2.33 10.49
N ALA A 17 -2.96 1.66 11.60
CA ALA A 17 -4.31 1.17 11.82
C ALA A 17 -5.32 2.33 11.83
N ARG A 18 -6.41 2.20 11.07
CA ARG A 18 -7.48 3.20 10.95
C ARG A 18 -7.04 4.54 10.33
N SER A 19 -5.89 4.59 9.64
CA SER A 19 -5.54 5.76 8.85
C SER A 19 -6.39 5.87 7.59
N ALA A 20 -6.43 7.07 7.01
CA ALA A 20 -6.94 7.24 5.66
C ALA A 20 -6.10 6.43 4.66
N LEU A 21 -6.78 5.91 3.65
CA LEU A 21 -6.20 5.29 2.46
C LEU A 21 -7.04 5.69 1.26
N THR A 22 -6.45 5.68 0.08
CA THR A 22 -7.17 5.95 -1.18
C THR A 22 -6.63 5.06 -2.29
N SER A 23 -7.40 4.91 -3.35
CA SER A 23 -7.01 4.16 -4.53
C SER A 23 -7.32 4.93 -5.80
N VAL A 24 -6.46 4.81 -6.80
CA VAL A 24 -6.66 5.34 -8.15
C VAL A 24 -6.31 4.27 -9.17
N THR A 25 -6.91 4.39 -10.36
CA THR A 25 -6.51 3.63 -11.54
C THR A 25 -5.93 4.63 -12.53
N ASP A 26 -4.75 4.35 -13.06
CA ASP A 26 -4.12 5.22 -14.04
C ASP A 26 -4.65 4.97 -15.47
N SER A 27 -4.09 5.69 -16.44
CA SER A 27 -4.48 5.54 -17.85
C SER A 27 -4.09 4.20 -18.48
N ALA A 28 -3.15 3.46 -17.87
CA ALA A 28 -2.78 2.11 -18.30
C ALA A 28 -3.72 1.03 -17.72
N GLY A 29 -4.59 1.41 -16.77
CA GLY A 29 -5.46 0.49 -16.06
C GLY A 29 -4.80 -0.13 -14.83
N ASP A 30 -3.59 0.30 -14.48
CA ASP A 30 -2.89 -0.20 -13.29
C ASP A 30 -3.52 0.42 -12.04
N MET A 31 -3.72 -0.41 -11.02
CA MET A 31 -4.32 -0.01 -9.75
C MET A 31 -3.24 0.42 -8.77
N HIS A 32 -3.44 1.56 -8.12
CA HIS A 32 -2.56 2.11 -7.10
C HIS A 32 -3.32 2.30 -5.79
N VAL A 33 -2.72 1.90 -4.67
CA VAL A 33 -3.25 2.13 -3.32
C VAL A 33 -2.26 2.95 -2.53
N TYR A 34 -2.70 4.10 -2.02
CA TYR A 34 -1.91 4.97 -1.16
C TYR A 34 -2.33 4.84 0.30
N TYR A 35 -1.36 4.74 1.20
CA TYR A 35 -1.59 4.59 2.64
C TYR A 35 -0.53 5.29 3.48
N PHE A 36 -0.89 5.69 4.69
CA PHE A 36 0.06 6.23 5.67
C PHE A 36 0.83 5.12 6.38
N GLY A 37 2.15 5.22 6.37
CA GLY A 37 3.06 4.39 7.16
C GLY A 37 3.24 4.91 8.59
N SER A 38 3.63 4.04 9.51
CA SER A 38 3.87 4.38 10.92
C SER A 38 5.04 5.33 11.15
N ASN A 39 5.85 5.58 10.12
CA ASN A 39 6.97 6.53 10.11
C ASN A 39 6.57 7.90 9.53
N ASN A 40 5.27 8.18 9.37
CA ASN A 40 4.77 9.45 8.85
C ASN A 40 5.09 9.71 7.36
N HIS A 41 5.36 8.65 6.60
CA HIS A 41 5.48 8.68 5.13
C HIS A 41 4.22 8.14 4.47
N VAL A 42 4.03 8.46 3.19
CA VAL A 42 3.01 7.84 2.34
C VAL A 42 3.67 6.74 1.53
N TYR A 43 3.00 5.61 1.41
CA TYR A 43 3.44 4.49 0.59
C TYR A 43 2.42 4.21 -0.50
N GLU A 44 2.91 3.75 -1.65
CA GLU A 44 2.11 3.24 -2.76
C GLU A 44 2.27 1.73 -2.87
N LEU A 45 1.16 1.04 -3.14
CA LEU A 45 1.10 -0.33 -3.66
C LEU A 45 0.53 -0.27 -5.07
N ALA A 46 1.37 -0.49 -6.08
CA ALA A 46 0.98 -0.53 -7.48
C ALA A 46 0.83 -1.98 -7.95
N TRP A 47 -0.25 -2.29 -8.67
CA TRP A 47 -0.47 -3.57 -9.33
C TRP A 47 -0.13 -3.44 -10.81
N PHE A 48 0.98 -4.03 -11.22
CA PHE A 48 1.38 -4.15 -12.62
C PHE A 48 2.20 -5.43 -12.82
N GLY A 49 2.31 -5.91 -14.07
CA GLY A 49 3.07 -7.13 -14.38
C GLY A 49 2.60 -8.39 -13.63
N GLY A 50 1.35 -8.41 -13.16
CA GLY A 50 0.77 -9.53 -12.38
C GLY A 50 1.27 -9.63 -10.93
N SER A 51 1.87 -8.57 -10.38
CA SER A 51 2.40 -8.54 -9.01
C SER A 51 2.19 -7.19 -8.32
N TRP A 52 2.32 -7.18 -6.99
CA TRP A 52 2.25 -5.97 -6.17
C TRP A 52 3.62 -5.35 -5.92
N HIS A 53 3.79 -4.10 -6.33
CA HIS A 53 5.04 -3.33 -6.20
C HIS A 53 4.87 -2.21 -5.17
N PRO A 54 5.59 -2.26 -4.03
CA PRO A 54 5.54 -1.23 -3.00
C PRO A 54 6.58 -0.14 -3.28
N ARG A 55 6.28 1.11 -2.94
CA ARG A 55 7.28 2.19 -2.91
C ARG A 55 6.95 3.30 -1.91
N ASP A 56 7.98 3.99 -1.44
CA ASP A 56 7.87 5.29 -0.77
C ASP A 56 7.64 6.38 -1.84
N VAL A 57 6.85 7.41 -1.52
CA VAL A 57 6.51 8.50 -2.45
C VAL A 57 6.87 9.88 -1.89
#